data_AF-A0AAN0JZG9-F1
#
_entry.id   AF-A0AAN0JZG9-F1
#
_cell.length_a   1.000
_cell.length_b   1.000
_cell.length_c   1.000
_cell.angle_alpha   90.00
_cell.angle_beta   90.00
_cell.angle_gamma   90.00
#
_symmetry.space_group_name_H-M   'P 1'
#
loop_
_entity.id
_entity.type
_entity.pdbx_description
1 polymer ?
#
loop_
_entity_poly.entity_id
_entity_poly.type
_entity_poly.pdbx_seq_one_letter_code
_entity_poly.pdbx_strand_id
1 'polypeptide(L)'
;CRILELKGEMVGLELLEYQYFDDILTDMKLTPSDIEIPIPRYFIMENYRELKEREKILGTVLAKMGPAETEVKEDIDMTTEEAIKLIQIHERARQGRLRAKLMKGIRAQEEREREAQLRGPPKLSRDEAATRIQKVWKGFSQRKRIVDMRNEEMLFLGMVPPPLPKSQKHSVIGQSKKIEDKRRLAQEQYEKDYQEALISIKERLIEAEGPDMKEQMQDQIRQWFIEVRDATGKFPDYPDEDAGGSAAIFKQREEPDPNEDNDGGKKKKGKKGKKGKEKGKKGKKGKKGKKGKGEEEEEGFQLAPSNFIPTISEGSSNYVDVWMGRSEAHNFQQRHDSELIKARKRVEIEAEIRVRVDELMREELKNLKLAIEKDKGKGKKGGKKGKKGKKGKKGKGKKKKGEKDLTPDRTIESLYEELAGEGVVMKCPKYHLSDYIGDFSYLATTLRQMPADPNNTDKNAEKIEPMPSLAEIKRVVTEHCILPLGKGMILLYNG
;
A
#
# COMPACT_ATOMS: atom_id res chain seq x y z
N CYS A 1 10.34 -3.04 -3.08
CA CYS A 1 9.95 -4.42 -3.38
C CYS A 1 11.19 -5.24 -3.70
N ARG A 2 11.46 -6.30 -2.92
CA ARG A 2 12.59 -7.23 -3.11
C ARG A 2 12.54 -7.97 -4.45
N ILE A 3 11.34 -8.28 -4.95
CA ILE A 3 11.14 -8.94 -6.25
C ILE A 3 11.87 -8.19 -7.37
N LEU A 4 11.77 -6.85 -7.38
CA LEU A 4 12.44 -6.02 -8.40
C LEU A 4 13.97 -5.96 -8.23
N GLU A 5 14.49 -6.14 -7.02
CA GLU A 5 15.95 -6.21 -6.81
C GLU A 5 16.48 -7.54 -7.35
N LEU A 6 15.82 -8.65 -7.01
CA LEU A 6 16.15 -9.98 -7.52
C LEU A 6 16.05 -10.01 -9.05
N LYS A 7 15.00 -9.43 -9.62
CA LYS A 7 14.86 -9.27 -11.07
C LYS A 7 16.02 -8.48 -11.67
N GLY A 8 16.42 -7.36 -11.05
CA GLY A 8 17.57 -6.57 -11.52
C GLY A 8 18.87 -7.36 -11.52
N GLU A 9 19.10 -8.20 -10.51
CA GLU A 9 20.25 -9.11 -10.45
C GLU A 9 20.18 -10.18 -11.55
N MET A 10 19.01 -10.79 -11.77
CA MET A 10 18.80 -11.77 -12.85
C MET A 10 19.05 -11.17 -14.25
N VAL A 11 18.53 -9.96 -14.50
CA VAL A 11 18.79 -9.22 -15.75
C VAL A 11 20.29 -8.94 -15.91
N GLY A 12 20.99 -8.62 -14.81
CA GLY A 12 22.44 -8.42 -14.84
C GLY A 12 23.25 -9.69 -15.12
N LEU A 13 22.78 -10.85 -14.66
CA LEU A 13 23.44 -12.15 -14.87
C LEU A 13 23.20 -12.69 -16.28
N GLU A 14 21.96 -12.62 -16.78
CA GLU A 14 21.56 -13.19 -18.06
C GLU A 14 21.64 -12.20 -19.22
N LEU A 15 21.83 -10.90 -18.94
CA LEU A 15 21.80 -9.81 -19.91
C LEU A 15 20.51 -9.76 -20.75
N LEU A 16 19.39 -10.21 -20.16
CA LEU A 16 18.07 -10.24 -20.77
C LEU A 16 17.03 -9.58 -19.85
N GLU A 17 16.15 -8.76 -20.41
CA GLU A 17 15.07 -8.11 -19.65
C GLU A 17 13.94 -9.07 -19.25
N TYR A 18 13.74 -10.12 -20.04
CA TYR A 18 12.81 -11.22 -19.76
C TYR A 18 13.58 -12.50 -19.46
N GLN A 19 12.98 -13.40 -18.68
CA GLN A 19 13.55 -14.71 -18.37
C GLN A 19 12.52 -15.79 -18.62
N TYR A 20 13.04 -16.91 -19.10
CA TYR A 20 12.27 -18.11 -19.35
C TYR A 20 12.28 -18.97 -18.09
N PHE A 21 11.10 -19.45 -17.72
CA PHE A 21 10.89 -20.26 -16.52
C PHE A 21 10.24 -21.59 -16.87
N ASP A 22 10.17 -21.98 -18.14
CA ASP A 22 9.47 -23.19 -18.60
C ASP A 22 10.04 -24.48 -18.01
N ASP A 23 11.37 -24.59 -17.95
CA ASP A 23 12.07 -25.70 -17.31
C ASP A 23 11.84 -25.72 -15.79
N ILE A 24 12.01 -24.58 -15.13
CA ILE A 24 11.84 -24.41 -13.68
C ILE A 24 10.39 -24.68 -13.25
N LEU A 25 9.41 -24.19 -14.01
CA LEU A 25 7.99 -24.45 -13.78
C LEU A 25 7.69 -25.94 -13.89
N THR A 26 8.25 -26.61 -14.89
CA THR A 26 8.09 -28.05 -15.10
C THR A 26 8.67 -28.83 -13.92
N ASP A 27 9.90 -28.51 -13.51
CA ASP A 27 10.60 -29.16 -12.39
C ASP A 27 9.86 -28.96 -11.06
N MET A 28 9.36 -27.74 -10.82
CA MET A 28 8.59 -27.41 -9.61
C MET A 28 7.12 -27.83 -9.67
N LYS A 29 6.65 -28.39 -10.79
CA LYS A 29 5.24 -28.75 -11.05
C LYS A 29 4.29 -27.57 -10.86
N LEU A 30 4.73 -26.40 -11.30
CA LEU A 30 3.98 -25.14 -11.27
C LEU A 30 3.44 -24.81 -12.66
N THR A 31 2.40 -23.99 -12.68
CA THR A 31 1.80 -23.45 -13.90
C THR A 31 2.22 -21.99 -14.11
N PRO A 32 2.14 -21.45 -15.34
CA PRO A 32 2.41 -20.02 -15.57
C PRO A 32 1.54 -19.07 -14.73
N SER A 33 0.35 -19.50 -14.32
CA SER A 33 -0.54 -18.75 -13.42
C SER A 33 0.06 -18.57 -12.01
N ASP A 34 0.91 -19.50 -11.56
CA ASP A 34 1.49 -19.49 -10.21
C ASP A 34 2.64 -18.49 -10.08
N ILE A 35 3.24 -18.06 -11.20
CA ILE A 35 4.31 -17.05 -11.24
C ILE A 35 3.80 -15.65 -11.62
N GLU A 36 2.48 -15.48 -11.80
CA GLU A 36 1.90 -14.16 -12.09
C GLU A 36 2.05 -13.25 -10.87
N ILE A 37 2.77 -12.15 -11.03
CA ILE A 37 3.03 -11.22 -9.94
C ILE A 37 1.75 -10.39 -9.69
N PRO A 38 1.13 -10.49 -8.50
CA PRO A 38 -0.06 -9.71 -8.21
C PRO A 38 0.29 -8.22 -8.12
N ILE A 39 -0.48 -7.39 -8.82
CA ILE A 39 -0.29 -5.93 -8.83
C ILE A 39 -0.87 -5.36 -7.53
N PRO A 40 -0.04 -4.70 -6.68
CA PRO A 40 -0.54 -4.06 -5.48
C PRO A 40 -1.56 -2.96 -5.81
N ARG A 41 -2.64 -2.85 -5.06
CA ARG A 41 -3.70 -1.85 -5.33
C ARG A 41 -3.51 -0.52 -4.60
N TYR A 42 -2.61 -0.48 -3.61
CA TYR A 42 -2.49 0.65 -2.68
C TYR A 42 -2.19 1.97 -3.40
N PHE A 43 -1.37 1.99 -4.45
CA PHE A 43 -1.02 3.23 -5.16
C PHE A 43 -2.17 3.84 -5.98
N ILE A 44 -3.16 3.03 -6.36
CA ILE A 44 -4.40 3.51 -6.95
C ILE A 44 -5.35 3.95 -5.84
N MET A 45 -5.44 3.15 -4.78
CA MET A 45 -6.42 3.34 -3.71
C MET A 45 -6.13 4.57 -2.84
N GLU A 46 -4.89 4.78 -2.44
CA GLU A 46 -4.48 5.92 -1.62
C GLU A 46 -4.62 7.23 -2.41
N ASN A 47 -4.30 7.21 -3.70
CA ASN A 47 -4.43 8.37 -4.58
C ASN A 47 -5.82 8.47 -5.24
N TYR A 48 -6.79 7.63 -4.86
CA TYR A 48 -8.05 7.48 -5.59
C TYR A 48 -8.86 8.78 -5.64
N ARG A 49 -8.89 9.53 -4.52
CA ARG A 49 -9.60 10.81 -4.44
C ARG A 49 -8.98 11.83 -5.39
N GLU A 50 -7.65 12.00 -5.33
CA GLU A 50 -6.93 12.92 -6.22
C GLU A 50 -7.09 12.54 -7.70
N LEU A 51 -6.93 11.27 -8.04
CA LEU A 51 -7.10 10.75 -9.40
C LEU A 51 -8.51 11.06 -9.93
N LYS A 52 -9.53 10.85 -9.09
CA LYS A 52 -10.93 11.11 -9.45
C LYS A 52 -11.23 12.60 -9.57
N GLU A 53 -10.65 13.43 -8.72
CA GLU A 53 -10.76 14.89 -8.81
C GLU A 53 -10.09 15.41 -10.09
N ARG A 54 -8.88 14.95 -10.41
CA ARG A 54 -8.18 15.28 -11.66
C ARG A 54 -8.97 14.81 -12.90
N GLU A 55 -9.53 13.60 -12.87
CA GLU A 55 -10.40 13.10 -13.95
C GLU A 55 -11.65 13.97 -14.12
N LYS A 56 -12.24 14.44 -13.01
CA LYS A 56 -13.39 15.35 -13.04
C LYS A 56 -13.02 16.71 -13.61
N ILE A 57 -11.90 17.31 -13.18
CA ILE A 57 -11.39 18.59 -13.69
C ILE A 57 -11.16 18.49 -15.20
N LEU A 58 -10.44 17.46 -15.65
CA LEU A 58 -10.22 17.23 -17.08
C LEU A 58 -11.54 17.08 -17.85
N GLY A 59 -12.49 16.32 -17.30
CA GLY A 59 -13.82 16.18 -17.90
C GLY A 59 -14.56 17.52 -18.03
N THR A 60 -14.46 18.40 -17.03
CA THR A 60 -15.07 19.73 -17.10
C THR A 60 -14.36 20.66 -18.08
N VAL A 61 -13.03 20.60 -18.18
CA VAL A 61 -12.23 21.38 -19.14
C VAL A 61 -12.57 20.97 -20.57
N LEU A 62 -12.54 19.66 -20.87
CA LEU A 62 -12.90 19.14 -22.18
C LEU A 62 -14.35 19.46 -22.56
N ALA A 63 -15.29 19.42 -21.61
CA ALA A 63 -16.67 19.80 -21.86
C ALA A 63 -16.83 21.31 -22.20
N LYS A 64 -16.04 22.18 -21.58
CA LYS A 64 -16.02 23.62 -21.88
C LYS A 64 -15.38 23.94 -23.24
N MET A 65 -14.36 23.18 -23.64
CA MET A 65 -13.65 23.35 -24.92
C MET A 65 -14.45 22.88 -26.13
N GLY A 66 -15.62 22.26 -25.90
CA GLY A 66 -16.41 21.61 -26.94
C GLY A 66 -15.82 20.24 -27.31
N PRO A 67 -16.53 19.42 -28.10
CA PRO A 67 -15.94 18.21 -28.63
C PRO A 67 -14.68 18.61 -29.40
N ALA A 68 -13.51 18.13 -28.94
CA ALA A 68 -12.33 18.09 -29.80
C ALA A 68 -12.77 17.47 -31.13
N GLU A 69 -12.23 17.96 -32.24
CA GLU A 69 -12.21 17.24 -33.52
C GLU A 69 -11.48 15.93 -33.27
N THR A 70 -12.18 15.02 -32.61
CA THR A 70 -11.81 13.63 -32.50
C THR A 70 -12.00 13.22 -33.93
N GLU A 71 -10.89 12.93 -34.62
CA GLU A 71 -10.94 12.07 -35.79
C GLU A 71 -11.93 10.98 -35.42
N VAL A 72 -13.12 11.06 -36.01
CA VAL A 72 -14.09 10.00 -35.92
C VAL A 72 -13.27 8.86 -36.46
N LYS A 73 -12.83 7.95 -35.58
CA LYS A 73 -12.45 6.62 -36.03
C LYS A 73 -13.63 6.26 -36.89
N GLU A 74 -13.41 6.22 -38.19
CA GLU A 74 -14.39 5.71 -39.11
C GLU A 74 -14.64 4.31 -38.58
N ASP A 75 -15.65 4.20 -37.71
CA ASP A 75 -16.33 2.94 -37.47
C ASP A 75 -16.58 2.48 -38.89
N ILE A 76 -15.93 1.38 -39.28
CA ILE A 76 -16.02 0.86 -40.62
C ILE A 76 -17.51 0.57 -40.80
N ASP A 77 -18.21 1.53 -41.38
CA ASP A 77 -19.64 1.48 -41.53
C ASP A 77 -19.88 0.27 -42.41
N MET A 78 -20.62 -0.69 -41.88
CA MET A 78 -20.98 -1.90 -42.59
C MET A 78 -21.43 -1.49 -43.99
N THR A 79 -20.74 -1.99 -45.01
CA THR A 79 -21.03 -1.59 -46.38
C THR A 79 -22.48 -1.94 -46.70
N THR A 80 -23.12 -1.17 -47.57
CA THR A 80 -24.51 -1.42 -47.96
C THR A 80 -24.72 -2.85 -48.47
N GLU A 81 -23.71 -3.42 -49.14
CA GLU A 81 -23.68 -4.80 -49.58
C GLU A 81 -23.65 -5.82 -48.43
N GLU A 82 -22.84 -5.58 -47.40
CA GLU A 82 -22.80 -6.43 -46.21
C GLU A 82 -24.12 -6.37 -45.43
N ALA A 83 -24.70 -5.18 -45.30
CA ALA A 83 -26.01 -5.00 -44.68
C ALA A 83 -27.10 -5.76 -45.44
N ILE A 84 -27.11 -5.67 -46.78
CA ILE A 84 -28.06 -6.41 -47.63
C ILE A 84 -27.86 -7.93 -47.47
N LYS A 85 -26.62 -8.43 -47.48
CA LYS A 85 -26.32 -9.86 -47.29
C LYS A 85 -26.81 -10.34 -45.92
N LEU A 86 -26.55 -9.59 -44.85
CA LEU A 86 -27.01 -9.90 -43.49
C LEU A 86 -28.54 -9.97 -43.42
N ILE A 87 -29.24 -9.01 -44.01
CA ILE A 87 -30.71 -9.00 -44.04
C ILE A 87 -31.23 -10.22 -44.82
N GLN A 88 -30.65 -10.52 -45.98
CA GLN A 88 -31.07 -11.66 -46.80
C GLN A 88 -30.81 -13.02 -46.12
N ILE A 89 -29.71 -13.16 -45.38
CA ILE A 89 -29.42 -14.38 -44.61
C ILE A 89 -30.46 -14.54 -43.49
N HIS A 90 -30.72 -13.47 -42.73
CA HIS A 90 -31.69 -13.51 -41.64
C HIS A 90 -33.11 -13.74 -42.13
N GLU A 91 -33.52 -13.15 -43.25
CA GLU A 91 -34.84 -13.36 -43.83
C GLU A 91 -34.99 -14.79 -44.38
N ARG A 92 -33.98 -15.34 -45.06
CA ARG A 92 -33.97 -16.77 -45.46
C ARG A 92 -34.06 -17.70 -44.24
N ALA A 93 -33.33 -17.40 -43.17
CA ALA A 93 -33.38 -18.18 -41.95
C ALA A 93 -34.76 -18.09 -41.27
N ARG A 94 -35.37 -16.90 -41.23
CA ARG A 94 -36.73 -16.70 -40.71
C ARG A 94 -37.75 -17.51 -41.51
N GLN A 95 -37.70 -17.43 -42.84
CA GLN A 95 -38.59 -18.20 -43.72
C GLN A 95 -38.38 -19.71 -43.54
N GLY A 96 -37.13 -20.16 -43.41
CA GLY A 96 -36.80 -21.55 -43.11
C GLY A 96 -37.41 -22.04 -41.79
N ARG A 97 -37.28 -21.25 -40.72
CA ARG A 97 -37.91 -21.55 -39.42
C ARG A 97 -39.44 -21.59 -39.50
N LEU A 98 -40.05 -20.66 -40.24
CA LEU A 98 -41.50 -20.61 -40.40
C LEU A 98 -42.01 -21.85 -41.17
N ARG A 99 -41.36 -22.21 -42.29
CA ARG A 99 -41.69 -23.41 -43.07
C ARG A 99 -41.50 -24.69 -42.25
N ALA A 100 -40.40 -24.79 -41.49
CA ALA A 100 -40.15 -25.94 -40.62
C ALA A 100 -41.23 -26.07 -39.53
N LYS A 101 -41.66 -24.96 -38.92
CA LYS A 101 -42.74 -24.95 -37.93
C LYS A 101 -44.07 -25.39 -38.56
N LEU A 102 -44.40 -24.90 -39.75
CA LEU A 102 -45.59 -25.29 -40.49
C LEU A 102 -45.57 -26.79 -40.83
N MET A 103 -44.49 -27.28 -41.43
CA MET A 103 -44.34 -28.69 -41.79
C MET A 103 -44.36 -29.61 -40.56
N LYS A 104 -43.78 -29.18 -39.43
CA LYS A 104 -43.88 -29.92 -38.17
C LYS A 104 -45.34 -29.99 -37.67
N GLY A 105 -46.09 -28.90 -37.82
CA GLY A 105 -47.51 -28.86 -37.49
C GLY A 105 -48.33 -29.82 -38.35
N ILE A 106 -48.10 -29.80 -39.67
CA ILE A 106 -48.76 -30.71 -40.63
C ILE A 106 -48.46 -32.16 -40.28
N ARG A 107 -47.18 -32.53 -40.10
CA ARG A 107 -46.81 -33.90 -39.70
C ARG A 107 -47.45 -34.33 -38.38
N ALA A 108 -47.44 -33.46 -37.36
CA ALA A 108 -48.05 -33.78 -36.07
C ALA A 108 -49.59 -33.91 -36.17
N GLN A 109 -50.21 -33.24 -37.15
CA GLN A 109 -51.63 -33.38 -37.41
C GLN A 109 -51.93 -34.67 -38.20
N GLU A 110 -51.18 -34.96 -39.27
CA GLU A 110 -51.26 -36.23 -40.00
C GLU A 110 -51.02 -37.43 -39.07
N GLU A 111 -50.05 -37.33 -38.16
CA GLU A 111 -49.77 -38.36 -37.15
C GLU A 111 -50.96 -38.53 -36.19
N ARG A 112 -51.52 -37.42 -35.68
CA ARG A 112 -52.74 -37.48 -34.85
C ARG A 112 -53.95 -38.03 -35.60
N GLU A 113 -54.13 -37.68 -36.86
CA GLU A 113 -55.23 -38.17 -37.71
C GLU A 113 -55.06 -39.66 -38.01
N ARG A 114 -53.83 -40.11 -38.31
CA ARG A 114 -53.50 -41.53 -38.47
C ARG A 114 -53.72 -42.31 -37.17
N GLU A 115 -53.28 -41.77 -36.03
CA GLU A 115 -53.50 -42.35 -34.71
C GLU A 115 -54.99 -42.37 -34.33
N ALA A 116 -55.76 -41.36 -34.73
CA ALA A 116 -57.21 -41.30 -34.52
C ALA A 116 -57.95 -42.34 -35.38
N GLN A 117 -57.54 -42.54 -36.64
CA GLN A 117 -58.07 -43.59 -37.52
C GLN A 117 -57.72 -44.99 -37.02
N LEU A 118 -56.55 -45.17 -36.40
CA LEU A 118 -56.11 -46.43 -35.77
C LEU A 118 -56.68 -46.62 -34.34
N ARG A 119 -57.30 -45.60 -33.75
CA ARG A 119 -57.88 -45.65 -32.40
C ARG A 119 -59.25 -46.33 -32.43
N GLY A 120 -59.26 -47.63 -32.14
CA GLY A 120 -60.47 -48.32 -31.69
C GLY A 120 -60.98 -47.79 -30.33
N PRO A 121 -62.11 -48.32 -29.81
CA PRO A 121 -62.67 -47.88 -28.53
C PRO A 121 -61.62 -47.96 -27.40
N PRO A 122 -61.69 -47.07 -26.39
CA PRO A 122 -60.70 -47.00 -25.32
C PRO A 122 -60.54 -48.38 -24.66
N LYS A 123 -59.38 -49.00 -24.86
CA LYS A 123 -59.07 -50.36 -24.39
C LYS A 123 -58.94 -50.48 -22.87
N LEU A 124 -59.03 -49.37 -22.14
CA LEU A 124 -58.71 -49.29 -20.73
C LEU A 124 -59.76 -48.43 -20.01
N SER A 125 -60.24 -48.92 -18.87
CA SER A 125 -61.15 -48.14 -18.01
C SER A 125 -60.46 -46.88 -17.48
N ARG A 126 -61.23 -45.84 -17.14
CA ARG A 126 -60.71 -44.59 -16.56
C ARG A 126 -59.85 -44.86 -15.33
N ASP A 127 -60.28 -45.78 -14.47
CA ASP A 127 -59.58 -46.08 -13.21
C ASP A 127 -58.29 -46.87 -13.45
N GLU A 128 -58.29 -47.78 -14.43
CA GLU A 128 -57.10 -48.51 -14.85
C GLU A 128 -56.06 -47.58 -15.50
N ALA A 129 -56.51 -46.63 -16.32
CA ALA A 129 -55.66 -45.61 -16.92
C ALA A 129 -55.06 -44.69 -15.84
N ALA A 130 -55.88 -44.22 -14.89
CA ALA A 130 -55.43 -43.42 -13.77
C ALA A 130 -54.39 -44.16 -12.92
N THR A 131 -54.64 -45.44 -12.62
CA THR A 131 -53.71 -46.28 -11.84
C THR A 131 -52.36 -46.44 -12.56
N ARG A 132 -52.36 -46.65 -13.89
CA ARG A 132 -51.12 -46.74 -14.67
C ARG A 132 -50.35 -45.42 -14.67
N ILE A 133 -51.02 -44.30 -14.89
CA ILE A 133 -50.40 -42.97 -14.86
C ILE A 133 -49.81 -42.68 -13.47
N GLN A 134 -50.57 -42.93 -12.41
CA GLN A 134 -50.11 -42.75 -11.03
C GLN A 134 -48.92 -43.64 -10.71
N LYS A 135 -48.92 -44.91 -11.13
CA LYS A 135 -47.78 -45.83 -10.94
C LYS A 135 -46.51 -45.30 -11.62
N VAL A 136 -46.62 -44.87 -12.87
CA VAL A 136 -45.49 -44.31 -13.62
C VAL A 136 -44.98 -43.04 -12.97
N TRP A 137 -45.88 -42.13 -12.58
CA TRP A 137 -45.52 -40.86 -11.95
C TRP A 137 -44.87 -41.07 -10.58
N LYS A 138 -45.45 -41.93 -9.71
CA LYS A 138 -44.86 -42.28 -8.41
C LYS A 138 -43.47 -42.89 -8.58
N GLY A 139 -43.30 -43.79 -9.55
CA GLY A 139 -42.01 -44.38 -9.86
C GLY A 139 -40.99 -43.35 -10.36
N PHE A 140 -41.39 -42.46 -11.27
CA PHE A 140 -40.53 -41.37 -11.76
C PHE A 140 -40.13 -40.42 -10.64
N SER A 141 -41.10 -39.95 -9.86
CA SER A 141 -40.90 -39.04 -8.73
C SER A 141 -39.94 -39.63 -7.69
N GLN A 142 -40.15 -40.91 -7.33
CA GLN A 142 -39.28 -41.59 -6.37
C GLN A 142 -37.87 -41.77 -6.91
N ARG A 143 -37.70 -42.19 -8.18
CA ARG A 143 -36.37 -42.31 -8.79
C ARG A 143 -35.65 -40.98 -8.84
N LYS A 144 -36.35 -39.91 -9.22
CA LYS A 144 -35.78 -38.55 -9.23
C LYS A 144 -35.31 -38.15 -7.83
N ARG A 145 -36.14 -38.36 -6.80
CA ARG A 145 -35.78 -38.06 -5.41
C ARG A 145 -34.58 -38.87 -4.92
N ILE A 146 -34.49 -40.15 -5.28
CA ILE A 146 -33.32 -41.00 -4.94
C ILE A 146 -32.06 -40.48 -5.62
N VAL A 147 -32.13 -40.07 -6.88
CA VAL A 147 -30.99 -39.48 -7.61
C VAL A 147 -30.57 -38.17 -6.95
N ASP A 148 -31.52 -37.31 -6.59
CA ASP A 148 -31.22 -36.04 -5.91
C ASP A 148 -30.57 -36.29 -4.55
N MET A 149 -31.12 -37.18 -3.71
CA MET A 149 -30.53 -37.57 -2.42
C MET A 149 -29.13 -38.18 -2.58
N ARG A 150 -28.93 -39.04 -3.58
CA ARG A 150 -27.61 -39.61 -3.87
C ARG A 150 -26.63 -38.50 -4.25
N ASN A 151 -27.04 -37.54 -5.09
CA ASN A 151 -26.18 -36.43 -5.47
C ASN A 151 -25.84 -35.52 -4.28
N GLU A 152 -26.80 -35.26 -3.40
CA GLU A 152 -26.59 -34.52 -2.15
C GLU A 152 -25.57 -35.24 -1.25
N GLU A 153 -25.70 -36.55 -1.07
CA GLU A 153 -24.76 -37.36 -0.29
C GLU A 153 -23.35 -37.39 -0.92
N MET A 154 -23.26 -37.59 -2.23
CA MET A 154 -21.98 -37.57 -2.96
C MET A 154 -21.28 -36.22 -2.86
N LEU A 155 -22.06 -35.12 -2.86
CA LEU A 155 -21.56 -33.78 -2.65
C LEU A 155 -21.10 -33.57 -1.20
N PHE A 156 -21.88 -34.03 -0.22
CA PHE A 156 -21.56 -33.95 1.21
C PHE A 156 -20.28 -34.71 1.56
N LEU A 157 -20.12 -35.93 1.01
CA LEU A 157 -18.90 -36.75 1.16
C LEU A 157 -17.70 -36.23 0.36
N GLY A 158 -17.88 -35.20 -0.48
CA GLY A 158 -16.82 -34.62 -1.31
C GLY A 158 -16.38 -35.48 -2.50
N MET A 159 -17.17 -36.50 -2.87
CA MET A 159 -16.89 -37.35 -4.04
C MET A 159 -17.25 -36.68 -5.37
N VAL A 160 -18.08 -35.64 -5.34
CA VAL A 160 -18.44 -34.82 -6.50
C VAL A 160 -18.26 -33.34 -6.12
N PRO A 161 -17.62 -32.51 -6.97
CA PRO A 161 -17.46 -31.09 -6.68
C PRO A 161 -18.81 -30.37 -6.68
N PRO A 162 -18.97 -29.30 -5.88
CA PRO A 162 -20.18 -28.51 -5.85
C PRO A 162 -20.50 -27.92 -7.23
N PRO A 163 -21.80 -27.79 -7.58
CA PRO A 163 -22.19 -27.20 -8.84
C PRO A 163 -21.66 -25.78 -8.93
N LEU A 164 -21.18 -25.42 -10.12
CA LEU A 164 -20.67 -24.08 -10.37
C LEU A 164 -21.78 -23.03 -10.07
N PRO A 165 -21.43 -21.90 -9.44
CA PRO A 165 -22.38 -20.85 -9.11
C PRO A 165 -23.14 -20.39 -10.36
N LYS A 166 -24.48 -20.35 -10.28
CA LYS A 166 -25.35 -19.90 -11.39
C LYS A 166 -25.14 -18.44 -11.79
N SER A 167 -24.46 -17.66 -10.95
CA SER A 167 -24.10 -16.26 -11.21
C SER A 167 -22.74 -15.96 -10.59
N GLN A 168 -21.95 -15.16 -11.31
CA GLN A 168 -20.65 -14.68 -10.86
C GLN A 168 -20.72 -13.97 -9.49
N LYS A 169 -21.86 -13.36 -9.13
CA LYS A 169 -22.08 -12.70 -7.82
C LYS A 169 -22.12 -13.65 -6.62
N HIS A 170 -22.41 -14.92 -6.86
CA HIS A 170 -22.46 -15.98 -5.84
C HIS A 170 -21.22 -16.90 -5.91
N SER A 171 -20.30 -16.63 -6.84
CA SER A 171 -19.00 -17.30 -6.84
C SER A 171 -18.16 -16.90 -5.63
N VAL A 172 -17.23 -17.77 -5.25
CA VAL A 172 -16.23 -17.49 -4.20
C VAL A 172 -15.50 -16.18 -4.49
N ILE A 173 -15.14 -15.93 -5.75
CA ILE A 173 -14.52 -14.69 -6.21
C ILE A 173 -15.45 -13.49 -6.00
N GLY A 174 -16.73 -13.62 -6.37
CA GLY A 174 -17.73 -12.56 -6.18
C GLY A 174 -18.02 -12.25 -4.72
N GLN A 175 -18.02 -13.25 -3.85
CA GLN A 175 -18.16 -13.07 -2.40
C GLN A 175 -16.90 -12.42 -1.79
N SER A 176 -15.71 -12.84 -2.21
CA SER A 176 -14.44 -12.25 -1.81
C SER A 176 -14.39 -10.76 -2.15
N LYS A 177 -14.76 -10.38 -3.38
CA LYS A 177 -14.84 -8.97 -3.81
C LYS A 177 -15.79 -8.16 -2.93
N LYS A 178 -16.98 -8.70 -2.58
CA LYS A 178 -17.92 -8.02 -1.68
C LYS A 178 -17.36 -7.81 -0.28
N ILE A 179 -16.60 -8.77 0.24
CA ILE A 179 -15.95 -8.64 1.56
C ILE A 179 -14.84 -7.59 1.50
N GLU A 180 -14.04 -7.60 0.43
CA GLU A 180 -13.01 -6.59 0.15
C GLU A 180 -13.63 -5.18 0.12
N ASP A 181 -14.74 -5.00 -0.61
CA ASP A 181 -15.46 -3.73 -0.71
C ASP A 181 -15.99 -3.25 0.65
N LYS A 182 -16.57 -4.15 1.46
CA LYS A 182 -17.03 -3.83 2.81
C LYS A 182 -15.88 -3.40 3.72
N ARG A 183 -14.75 -4.12 3.66
CA ARG A 183 -13.55 -3.78 4.43
C ARG A 183 -13.03 -2.40 4.06
N ARG A 184 -13.03 -2.08 2.76
CA ARG A 184 -12.62 -0.77 2.25
C ARG A 184 -13.50 0.36 2.78
N LEU A 185 -14.82 0.19 2.76
CA LEU A 185 -15.74 1.19 3.32
C LEU A 185 -15.52 1.39 4.83
N ALA A 186 -15.27 0.31 5.57
CA ALA A 186 -14.94 0.38 6.99
C ALA A 186 -13.61 1.11 7.24
N GLN A 187 -12.57 0.84 6.45
CA GLN A 187 -11.28 1.55 6.53
C GLN A 187 -11.44 3.05 6.33
N GLU A 188 -12.21 3.48 5.32
CA GLU A 188 -12.45 4.91 5.09
C GLU A 188 -13.20 5.57 6.25
N GLN A 189 -14.17 4.87 6.85
CA GLN A 189 -14.86 5.38 8.03
C GLN A 189 -13.92 5.47 9.24
N TYR A 190 -13.13 4.42 9.50
CA TYR A 190 -12.22 4.39 10.65
C TYR A 190 -11.08 5.41 10.53
N GLU A 191 -10.62 5.72 9.32
CA GLU A 191 -9.67 6.81 9.09
C GLU A 191 -10.29 8.16 9.46
N LYS A 192 -11.55 8.43 9.10
CA LYS A 192 -12.25 9.65 9.52
C LYS A 192 -12.41 9.71 11.03
N ASP A 193 -12.89 8.61 11.63
CA ASP A 193 -13.06 8.50 13.08
C ASP A 193 -11.71 8.71 13.80
N TYR A 194 -10.60 8.23 13.24
CA TYR A 194 -9.25 8.43 13.76
C TYR A 194 -8.81 9.89 13.68
N GLN A 195 -8.99 10.55 12.54
CA GLN A 195 -8.65 11.96 12.35
C GLN A 195 -9.45 12.87 13.29
N GLU A 196 -10.74 12.61 13.47
CA GLU A 196 -11.58 13.32 14.44
C GLU A 196 -11.12 13.07 15.88
N ALA A 197 -10.76 11.81 16.21
CA ALA A 197 -10.24 11.47 17.53
C ALA A 197 -8.90 12.15 17.83
N LEU A 198 -8.00 12.32 16.85
CA LEU A 198 -6.74 13.05 17.03
C LEU A 198 -6.96 14.48 17.51
N ILE A 199 -7.99 15.16 16.99
CA ILE A 199 -8.35 16.53 17.36
C ILE A 199 -9.04 16.53 18.73
N SER A 200 -10.11 15.74 18.86
CA SER A 200 -10.91 15.68 20.10
C SER A 200 -10.10 15.26 21.32
N ILE A 201 -9.16 14.31 21.17
CA ILE A 201 -8.30 13.88 22.27
C ILE A 201 -7.27 14.97 22.58
N LYS A 202 -6.69 15.64 21.58
CA LYS A 202 -5.74 16.74 21.80
C LYS A 202 -6.40 17.88 22.58
N GLU A 203 -7.59 18.30 22.18
CA GLU A 203 -8.34 19.38 22.86
C GLU A 203 -8.64 19.03 24.32
N ARG A 204 -9.20 17.84 24.57
CA ARG A 204 -9.46 17.35 25.93
C ARG A 204 -8.20 17.27 26.79
N LEU A 205 -7.06 16.90 26.20
CA LEU A 205 -5.80 16.78 26.93
C LEU A 205 -5.22 18.16 27.27
N ILE A 206 -5.35 19.14 26.38
CA ILE A 206 -4.97 20.53 26.66
C ILE A 206 -5.82 21.10 27.81
N GLU A 207 -7.11 20.83 27.82
CA GLU A 207 -8.02 21.33 28.87
C GLU A 207 -7.77 20.64 30.23
N ALA A 208 -7.54 19.33 30.23
CA ALA A 208 -7.40 18.55 31.45
C ALA A 208 -5.98 18.55 32.04
N GLU A 209 -4.96 18.30 31.22
CA GLU A 209 -3.57 18.16 31.67
C GLU A 209 -2.73 19.44 31.41
N GLY A 210 -3.18 20.33 30.52
CA GLY A 210 -2.40 21.50 30.10
C GLY A 210 -2.10 22.52 31.22
N PRO A 211 -3.05 22.91 32.08
CA PRO A 211 -2.77 23.80 33.21
C PRO A 211 -1.74 23.22 34.17
N ASP A 212 -1.88 21.94 34.51
CA ASP A 212 -0.96 21.23 35.41
C ASP A 212 0.45 21.12 34.80
N MET A 213 0.55 20.75 33.52
CA MET A 213 1.82 20.73 32.80
C MET A 213 2.50 22.11 32.79
N LYS A 214 1.73 23.17 32.59
CA LYS A 214 2.23 24.55 32.60
C LYS A 214 2.77 24.93 33.99
N GLU A 215 2.00 24.67 35.04
CA GLU A 215 2.39 24.98 36.42
C GLU A 215 3.65 24.22 36.82
N GLN A 216 3.70 22.90 36.55
CA GLN A 216 4.87 22.07 36.83
C GLN A 216 6.13 22.59 36.14
N MET A 217 6.05 22.96 34.86
CA MET A 217 7.19 23.54 34.15
C MET A 217 7.61 24.89 34.72
N GLN A 218 6.65 25.77 35.03
CA GLN A 218 6.93 27.08 35.64
C GLN A 218 7.64 26.92 36.99
N ASP A 219 7.16 26.00 37.83
CA ASP A 219 7.75 25.74 39.14
C ASP A 219 9.15 25.17 39.04
N GLN A 220 9.40 24.22 38.12
CA GLN A 220 10.74 23.70 37.89
C GLN A 220 11.71 24.79 37.40
N ILE A 221 11.26 25.69 36.53
CA ILE A 221 12.09 26.81 36.05
C ILE A 221 12.32 27.84 37.15
N ARG A 222 11.31 28.16 37.97
CA ARG A 222 11.44 29.06 39.13
C ARG A 222 12.40 28.49 40.16
N GLN A 223 12.29 27.20 40.43
CA GLN A 223 13.21 26.48 41.30
C GLN A 223 14.65 26.58 40.78
N TRP A 224 14.86 26.40 39.47
CA TRP A 224 16.16 26.59 38.84
C TRP A 224 16.69 28.03 38.97
N PHE A 225 15.83 29.05 38.83
CA PHE A 225 16.24 30.45 39.07
C PHE A 225 16.77 30.67 40.49
N ILE A 226 16.12 30.05 41.47
CA ILE A 226 16.50 30.15 42.88
C ILE A 226 17.80 29.41 43.14
N GLU A 227 17.92 28.16 42.70
CA GLU A 227 19.12 27.33 42.88
C GLU A 227 20.37 28.02 42.31
N VAL A 228 20.28 28.57 41.10
CA VAL A 228 21.42 29.26 40.47
C VAL A 228 21.71 30.59 41.17
N ARG A 229 20.68 31.32 41.62
CA ARG A 229 20.88 32.57 42.38
C ARG A 229 21.57 32.30 43.71
N ASP A 230 21.17 31.26 44.42
CA ASP A 230 21.73 30.92 45.73
C ASP A 230 23.18 30.44 45.59
N ALA A 231 23.51 29.75 44.50
CA ALA A 231 24.89 29.33 44.20
C ALA A 231 25.80 30.46 43.70
N THR A 232 25.29 31.39 42.86
CA THR A 232 26.13 32.38 42.14
C THR A 232 25.94 33.84 42.62
N GLY A 233 24.94 34.10 43.46
CA GLY A 233 24.56 35.43 43.94
C GLY A 233 23.87 36.31 42.88
N LYS A 234 23.61 35.81 41.67
CA LYS A 234 22.91 36.52 40.57
C LYS A 234 21.92 35.57 39.88
N PHE A 235 20.85 36.14 39.33
CA PHE A 235 19.93 35.34 38.52
C PHE A 235 20.61 34.87 37.22
N PRO A 236 20.34 33.63 36.79
CA PRO A 236 20.89 33.09 35.55
C PRO A 236 20.45 33.86 34.31
N ASP A 237 21.12 33.64 33.19
CA ASP A 237 20.62 34.02 31.87
C ASP A 237 19.80 32.87 31.29
N TYR A 238 18.61 33.19 30.79
CA TYR A 238 17.69 32.19 30.26
C TYR A 238 18.20 31.68 28.91
N PRO A 239 18.25 30.36 28.65
CA PRO A 239 18.72 29.83 27.38
C PRO A 239 17.90 30.32 26.19
N ASP A 240 18.56 30.75 25.12
CA ASP A 240 17.88 31.21 23.89
C ASP A 240 17.10 30.09 23.20
N GLU A 241 16.10 30.46 22.39
CA GLU A 241 15.27 29.51 21.62
C GLU A 241 16.13 28.59 20.72
N ASP A 242 17.20 29.12 20.12
CA ASP A 242 18.13 28.38 19.27
C ASP A 242 18.98 27.35 20.05
N ALA A 243 19.07 27.47 21.38
CA ALA A 243 19.77 26.54 22.27
C ALA A 243 18.84 25.50 22.93
N GLY A 244 17.54 25.50 22.58
CA GLY A 244 16.55 24.57 23.12
C GLY A 244 15.76 25.08 24.33
N GLY A 245 15.90 26.36 24.71
CA GLY A 245 15.08 26.96 25.78
C GLY A 245 15.17 26.21 27.13
N SER A 246 14.03 26.00 27.79
CA SER A 246 13.96 25.22 29.04
C SER A 246 14.28 23.75 28.89
N ALA A 247 14.27 23.17 27.69
CA ALA A 247 14.64 21.77 27.50
C ALA A 247 16.12 21.51 27.88
N ALA A 248 16.99 22.51 27.73
CA ALA A 248 18.37 22.43 28.19
C ALA A 248 18.46 22.45 29.74
N ILE A 249 17.55 23.17 30.40
CA ILE A 249 17.46 23.27 31.86
C ILE A 249 17.02 21.93 32.45
N PHE A 250 15.99 21.31 31.86
CA PHE A 250 15.47 20.02 32.32
C PHE A 250 16.46 18.88 32.08
N LYS A 251 17.15 18.86 30.93
CA LYS A 251 18.17 17.86 30.63
C LYS A 251 19.36 17.90 31.60
N GLN A 252 19.73 19.08 32.09
CA GLN A 252 20.82 19.25 33.04
C GLN A 252 20.42 18.85 34.48
N ARG A 253 19.13 18.82 34.79
CA ARG A 253 18.57 18.38 36.08
C ARG A 253 18.30 16.87 36.12
N GLU A 254 18.13 16.22 34.96
CA GLU A 254 18.03 14.76 34.82
C GLU A 254 19.38 14.04 34.93
N GLU A 255 20.52 14.75 34.86
CA GLU A 255 21.83 14.21 35.23
C GLU A 255 21.99 14.31 36.76
N PRO A 256 22.08 13.20 37.51
CA PRO A 256 22.12 13.27 38.97
C PRO A 256 23.46 13.82 39.47
N ASP A 257 23.40 14.81 40.36
CA ASP A 257 24.53 15.27 41.18
C ASP A 257 24.95 14.15 42.15
N PRO A 258 26.23 13.72 42.18
CA PRO A 258 26.70 12.61 43.01
C PRO A 258 26.79 12.90 44.52
N ASN A 259 26.14 13.94 45.05
CA ASN A 259 26.27 14.38 46.45
C ASN A 259 24.95 14.47 47.24
N GLU A 260 24.03 13.53 47.08
CA GLU A 260 23.02 13.26 48.10
C GLU A 260 23.17 11.84 48.65
N ASP A 261 23.92 11.74 49.76
CA ASP A 261 24.02 10.54 50.58
C ASP A 261 23.81 10.91 52.08
N ASN A 262 22.66 10.51 52.62
CA ASN A 262 22.38 10.07 54.00
C ASN A 262 20.84 9.94 54.15
N ASP A 263 20.21 8.94 54.73
CA ASP A 263 20.55 7.68 55.40
C ASP A 263 19.16 7.04 55.70
N GLY A 264 18.87 5.74 55.60
CA GLY A 264 19.75 4.63 55.30
C GLY A 264 19.03 3.28 55.24
N GLY A 265 19.87 2.26 55.03
CA GLY A 265 19.65 0.87 55.42
C GLY A 265 18.96 -0.01 54.38
N LYS A 266 19.49 -1.16 53.95
CA LYS A 266 20.70 -1.88 54.33
C LYS A 266 20.86 -3.05 53.35
N LYS A 267 22.14 -3.37 53.10
CA LYS A 267 22.71 -4.70 52.79
C LYS A 267 22.71 -5.21 51.34
N LYS A 268 23.96 -5.18 50.85
CA LYS A 268 24.81 -6.34 50.47
C LYS A 268 24.68 -6.84 49.03
N LYS A 269 25.75 -7.30 48.37
CA LYS A 269 27.22 -7.22 48.51
C LYS A 269 27.71 -8.10 47.35
N GLY A 270 28.84 -7.74 46.74
CA GLY A 270 29.68 -8.71 46.02
C GLY A 270 29.88 -8.38 44.54
N LYS A 271 30.71 -7.42 44.13
CA LYS A 271 32.14 -7.20 44.37
C LYS A 271 33.03 -7.89 43.32
N LYS A 272 33.81 -7.03 42.66
CA LYS A 272 35.17 -7.18 42.11
C LYS A 272 35.32 -7.94 40.78
N GLY A 273 36.01 -7.40 39.78
CA GLY A 273 36.76 -6.15 39.78
C GLY A 273 37.85 -6.10 38.70
N LYS A 274 38.09 -4.85 38.30
CA LYS A 274 39.41 -4.21 38.16
C LYS A 274 40.12 -4.35 36.79
N LYS A 275 39.85 -3.33 35.96
CA LYS A 275 40.73 -2.18 35.66
C LYS A 275 42.16 -2.51 35.23
N GLY A 276 42.49 -2.08 34.02
CA GLY A 276 43.87 -1.91 33.55
C GLY A 276 43.90 -1.16 32.22
N LYS A 277 43.94 0.16 32.30
CA LYS A 277 44.11 1.12 31.20
C LYS A 277 45.60 1.39 31.06
N GLU A 278 46.21 1.20 29.89
CA GLU A 278 47.19 2.19 29.41
C GLU A 278 47.52 2.11 27.92
N LYS A 279 47.90 3.29 27.43
CA LYS A 279 48.21 3.71 26.08
C LYS A 279 49.53 3.11 25.55
N GLY A 280 49.64 3.01 24.23
CA GLY A 280 50.84 3.55 23.55
C GLY A 280 51.50 2.70 22.47
N LYS A 281 51.43 3.23 21.23
CA LYS A 281 52.45 3.23 20.16
C LYS A 281 52.94 1.90 19.51
N LYS A 282 52.58 1.79 18.23
CA LYS A 282 53.47 1.70 17.05
C LYS A 282 54.64 0.69 17.11
N GLY A 283 54.50 -0.41 16.38
CA GLY A 283 55.60 -1.33 16.06
C GLY A 283 55.27 -2.19 14.84
N LYS A 284 56.13 -2.14 13.84
CA LYS A 284 56.02 -2.72 12.50
C LYS A 284 56.56 -4.18 12.52
N LYS A 285 56.00 -5.02 11.63
CA LYS A 285 56.66 -6.19 10.97
C LYS A 285 56.57 -7.55 11.70
N GLY A 286 56.02 -8.55 11.01
CA GLY A 286 56.10 -9.95 11.43
C GLY A 286 55.16 -10.91 10.68
N LYS A 287 55.34 -11.05 9.36
CA LYS A 287 54.70 -12.09 8.54
C LYS A 287 55.13 -13.47 9.05
N LYS A 288 54.19 -14.30 9.53
CA LYS A 288 54.38 -15.76 9.59
C LYS A 288 53.04 -16.45 9.44
N GLY A 289 52.86 -17.07 8.26
CA GLY A 289 51.64 -17.74 7.87
C GLY A 289 51.31 -18.93 8.76
N LYS A 290 50.03 -19.13 8.98
CA LYS A 290 49.47 -20.42 9.37
C LYS A 290 48.38 -20.75 8.37
N LYS A 291 48.76 -21.60 7.41
CA LYS A 291 47.92 -22.20 6.38
C LYS A 291 46.92 -23.12 7.10
N GLY A 292 45.73 -22.60 7.38
CA GLY A 292 44.58 -23.37 7.86
C GLY A 292 43.69 -23.66 6.67
N LYS A 293 43.76 -24.91 6.19
CA LYS A 293 42.83 -25.63 5.33
C LYS A 293 41.49 -24.88 5.11
N GLY A 294 41.35 -24.24 3.95
CA GLY A 294 40.05 -23.83 3.44
C GLY A 294 39.36 -25.08 2.90
N GLU A 295 38.17 -25.35 3.40
CA GLU A 295 37.12 -25.91 2.56
C GLU A 295 36.86 -24.83 1.51
N GLU A 296 37.23 -25.09 0.26
CA GLU A 296 36.59 -24.42 -0.88
C GLU A 296 35.15 -24.93 -0.87
N GLU A 297 34.28 -24.28 -0.08
CA GLU A 297 32.92 -24.07 -0.56
C GLU A 297 33.11 -23.34 -1.90
N GLU A 298 32.61 -23.93 -3.00
CA GLU A 298 32.45 -23.19 -4.25
C GLU A 298 31.87 -21.83 -3.88
N GLU A 299 32.59 -20.74 -4.16
CA GLU A 299 32.05 -19.39 -4.04
C GLU A 299 30.91 -19.27 -5.05
N GLY A 300 29.74 -19.80 -4.68
CA GLY A 300 28.51 -19.63 -5.39
C GLY A 300 28.13 -18.15 -5.40
N PHE A 301 27.34 -17.77 -6.40
CA PHE A 301 26.83 -16.40 -6.50
C PHE A 301 26.14 -15.98 -5.18
N GLN A 302 26.66 -14.94 -4.54
CA GLN A 302 26.08 -14.36 -3.33
C GLN A 302 25.18 -13.18 -3.70
N LEU A 303 23.88 -13.32 -3.44
CA LEU A 303 22.88 -12.27 -3.64
C LEU A 303 23.21 -11.04 -2.77
N ALA A 304 23.03 -9.85 -3.33
CA ALA A 304 23.22 -8.62 -2.57
C ALA A 304 22.15 -8.49 -1.47
N PRO A 305 22.50 -7.90 -0.31
CA PRO A 305 21.53 -7.62 0.74
C PRO A 305 20.46 -6.65 0.24
N SER A 306 19.22 -6.88 0.65
CA SER A 306 18.07 -6.07 0.25
C SER A 306 18.15 -4.64 0.81
N ASN A 307 17.83 -3.64 -0.02
CA ASN A 307 17.74 -2.24 0.44
C ASN A 307 16.58 -2.02 1.42
N PHE A 308 15.65 -2.98 1.53
CA PHE A 308 14.51 -2.92 2.42
C PHE A 308 14.79 -3.48 3.82
N ILE A 309 15.99 -4.02 4.08
CA ILE A 309 16.37 -4.53 5.41
C ILE A 309 16.22 -3.46 6.51
N PRO A 310 16.68 -2.20 6.34
CA PRO A 310 16.51 -1.17 7.36
C PRO A 310 15.03 -0.93 7.70
N THR A 311 14.16 -0.82 6.69
CA THR A 311 12.72 -0.62 6.89
C THR A 311 12.06 -1.80 7.61
N ILE A 312 12.45 -3.04 7.26
CA ILE A 312 11.95 -4.24 7.95
C ILE A 312 12.45 -4.27 9.40
N SER A 313 13.71 -3.92 9.64
CA SER A 313 14.30 -3.87 10.98
C SER A 313 13.64 -2.81 11.85
N GLU A 314 13.34 -1.63 11.30
CA GLU A 314 12.60 -0.57 11.96
C GLU A 314 11.17 -1.02 12.29
N GLY A 315 10.46 -1.62 11.32
CA GLY A 315 9.13 -2.16 11.53
C GLY A 315 9.10 -3.27 12.59
N SER A 316 10.12 -4.12 12.62
CA SER A 316 10.29 -5.16 13.65
C SER A 316 10.54 -4.54 15.02
N SER A 317 11.39 -3.52 15.11
CA SER A 317 11.66 -2.83 16.37
C SER A 317 10.40 -2.14 16.90
N ASN A 318 9.69 -1.43 16.02
CA ASN A 318 8.39 -0.82 16.35
C ASN A 318 7.35 -1.86 16.80
N TYR A 319 7.31 -3.05 16.17
CA TYR A 319 6.44 -4.13 16.64
C TYR A 319 6.81 -4.59 18.05
N VAL A 320 8.10 -4.83 18.32
CA VAL A 320 8.59 -5.25 19.64
C VAL A 320 8.27 -4.20 20.70
N ASP A 321 8.55 -2.93 20.41
CA ASP A 321 8.45 -1.84 21.38
C ASP A 321 7.00 -1.41 21.65
N VAL A 322 6.15 -1.42 20.62
CA VAL A 322 4.80 -0.84 20.69
C VAL A 322 3.71 -1.91 20.76
N TRP A 323 3.85 -3.02 20.04
CA TRP A 323 2.73 -3.94 19.77
C TRP A 323 2.86 -5.29 20.47
N MET A 324 4.07 -5.84 20.68
CA MET A 324 4.28 -7.19 21.20
C MET A 324 3.63 -7.42 22.57
N GLY A 325 3.67 -6.42 23.45
CA GLY A 325 3.09 -6.49 24.80
C GLY A 325 1.62 -6.10 24.88
N ARG A 326 0.98 -5.68 23.78
CA ARG A 326 -0.39 -5.16 23.79
C ARG A 326 -1.39 -6.21 23.33
N SER A 327 -2.47 -6.35 24.10
CA SER A 327 -3.57 -7.26 23.77
C SER A 327 -4.64 -6.53 22.97
N GLU A 328 -4.83 -6.94 21.71
CA GLU A 328 -5.92 -6.47 20.82
C GLU A 328 -7.19 -7.33 20.94
N ALA A 329 -7.28 -8.21 21.95
CA ALA A 329 -8.37 -9.18 22.07
C ALA A 329 -9.78 -8.56 22.17
N HIS A 330 -9.89 -7.29 22.56
CA HIS A 330 -11.16 -6.58 22.68
C HIS A 330 -11.41 -5.60 21.52
N ASN A 331 -10.48 -5.49 20.58
CA ASN A 331 -10.55 -4.58 19.42
C ASN A 331 -10.77 -5.35 18.10
N PHE A 332 -11.76 -6.25 18.07
CA PHE A 332 -12.09 -7.01 16.86
C PHE A 332 -12.46 -6.12 15.66
N GLN A 333 -12.98 -4.91 15.93
CA GLN A 333 -13.32 -3.93 14.91
C GLN A 333 -12.10 -3.16 14.39
N GLN A 334 -10.90 -3.35 14.98
CA GLN A 334 -9.67 -2.66 14.59
C GLN A 334 -9.81 -1.13 14.58
N ARG A 335 -10.48 -0.57 15.60
CA ARG A 335 -10.58 0.88 15.78
C ARG A 335 -9.29 1.43 16.38
N HIS A 336 -9.15 2.75 16.35
CA HIS A 336 -7.97 3.42 16.87
C HIS A 336 -7.79 3.20 18.37
N ASP A 337 -6.54 3.09 18.81
CA ASP A 337 -6.18 3.03 20.22
C ASP A 337 -6.05 4.45 20.79
N SER A 338 -6.96 4.81 21.69
CA SER A 338 -7.00 6.12 22.32
C SER A 338 -5.79 6.40 23.22
N GLU A 339 -5.18 5.39 23.85
CA GLU A 339 -4.02 5.58 24.74
C GLU A 339 -2.76 5.87 23.92
N LEU A 340 -2.61 5.22 22.76
CA LEU A 340 -1.57 5.54 21.78
C LEU A 340 -1.68 6.98 21.29
N ILE A 341 -2.89 7.44 21.00
CA ILE A 341 -3.13 8.83 20.59
C ILE A 341 -2.75 9.79 21.73
N LYS A 342 -3.24 9.53 22.95
CA LYS A 342 -2.91 10.36 24.12
C LYS A 342 -1.41 10.45 24.34
N ALA A 343 -0.69 9.32 24.34
CA ALA A 343 0.76 9.30 24.54
C ALA A 343 1.51 10.16 23.50
N ARG A 344 1.16 10.05 22.21
CA ARG A 344 1.75 10.89 21.16
C ARG A 344 1.38 12.36 21.32
N LYS A 345 0.10 12.66 21.60
CA LYS A 345 -0.39 14.03 21.76
C LYS A 345 0.14 14.72 23.02
N ARG A 346 0.42 14.00 24.10
CA ARG A 346 1.10 14.56 25.30
C ARG A 346 2.43 15.19 24.94
N VAL A 347 3.26 14.50 24.17
CA VAL A 347 4.59 15.01 23.75
C VAL A 347 4.44 16.29 22.90
N GLU A 348 3.46 16.31 21.99
CA GLU A 348 3.15 17.48 21.16
C GLU A 348 2.67 18.68 22.01
N ILE A 349 1.74 18.43 22.94
CA ILE A 349 1.18 19.44 23.84
C ILE A 349 2.24 19.97 24.81
N GLU A 350 3.06 19.09 25.37
CA GLU A 350 4.18 19.45 26.24
C GLU A 350 5.16 20.39 25.52
N ALA A 351 5.50 20.11 24.26
CA ALA A 351 6.35 20.98 23.45
C ALA A 351 5.68 22.34 23.18
N GLU A 352 4.38 22.37 22.87
CA GLU A 352 3.63 23.62 22.66
C GLU A 352 3.52 24.48 23.93
N ILE A 353 3.24 23.85 25.08
CA ILE A 353 3.15 24.53 26.38
C ILE A 353 4.53 25.07 26.78
N ARG A 354 5.59 24.29 26.57
CA ARG A 354 6.96 24.69 26.89
C ARG A 354 7.35 26.01 26.24
N VAL A 355 7.06 26.19 24.96
CA VAL A 355 7.37 27.47 24.27
C VAL A 355 6.67 28.65 24.94
N ARG A 356 5.39 28.49 25.33
CA ARG A 356 4.63 29.54 26.01
C ARG A 356 5.16 29.80 27.43
N VAL A 357 5.53 28.74 28.15
CA VAL A 357 6.13 28.83 29.48
C VAL A 357 7.48 29.55 29.41
N ASP A 358 8.34 29.22 28.45
CA ASP A 358 9.65 29.84 28.29
C ASP A 358 9.56 31.35 28.05
N GLU A 359 8.57 31.79 27.25
CA GLU A 359 8.32 33.22 27.02
C GLU A 359 7.90 33.93 28.31
N LEU A 360 6.94 33.36 29.05
CA LEU A 360 6.50 33.89 30.35
C LEU A 360 7.65 33.93 31.37
N MET A 361 8.45 32.86 31.45
CA MET A 361 9.55 32.77 32.40
C MET A 361 10.70 33.73 32.05
N ARG A 362 10.93 34.02 30.77
CA ARG A 362 11.85 35.09 30.35
C ARG A 362 11.38 36.47 30.82
N GLU A 363 10.08 36.74 30.79
CA GLU A 363 9.51 37.99 31.30
C GLU A 363 9.60 38.08 32.83
N GLU A 364 9.25 37.00 33.54
CA GLU A 364 9.40 36.92 34.99
C GLU A 364 10.85 37.16 35.42
N LEU A 365 11.82 36.53 34.74
CA LEU A 365 13.24 36.71 35.02
C LEU A 365 13.71 38.15 34.80
N LYS A 366 13.22 38.83 33.74
CA LYS A 366 13.50 40.25 33.51
C LYS A 366 12.94 41.12 34.64
N ASN A 367 11.71 40.84 35.08
CA ASN A 367 11.08 41.55 36.17
C ASN A 367 11.79 41.34 37.51
N LEU A 368 12.22 40.10 37.80
CA LEU A 368 13.01 39.76 38.99
C LEU A 368 14.38 40.46 39.00
N LYS A 369 15.07 40.51 37.86
CA LYS A 369 16.33 41.27 37.71
C LYS A 369 16.10 42.78 37.96
N LEU A 370 15.05 43.36 37.39
CA LEU A 370 14.69 44.78 37.59
C LEU A 370 14.30 45.11 39.04
N ALA A 371 13.64 44.20 39.76
CA ALA A 371 13.25 44.40 41.16
C ALA A 371 14.48 44.44 42.09
N ILE A 372 15.45 43.54 41.90
CA ILE A 372 16.69 43.54 42.69
C ILE A 372 17.54 44.79 42.42
N GLU A 373 17.58 45.27 41.17
CA GLU A 373 18.29 46.52 40.85
C GLU A 373 17.66 47.75 41.52
N LYS A 374 16.35 47.75 41.79
CA LYS A 374 15.68 48.83 42.53
C LYS A 374 15.95 48.78 44.04
N ASP A 375 16.11 47.59 44.62
CA ASP A 375 16.45 47.41 46.04
C ASP A 375 17.93 47.65 46.35
N LYS A 376 18.83 47.45 45.37
CA LYS A 376 20.24 47.85 45.46
C LYS A 376 20.43 49.37 45.29
N GLY A 377 19.87 50.16 46.19
CA GLY A 377 20.32 51.52 46.50
C GLY A 377 20.13 52.60 45.42
N LYS A 378 19.37 53.65 45.77
CA LYS A 378 19.37 54.94 45.05
C LYS A 378 20.79 55.52 44.96
N GLY A 379 21.40 55.44 43.77
CA GLY A 379 22.55 56.24 43.33
C GLY A 379 22.19 57.04 42.08
N LYS A 380 22.33 58.37 42.14
CA LYS A 380 21.84 59.34 41.15
C LYS A 380 22.74 59.45 39.90
N LYS A 381 22.06 59.63 38.75
CA LYS A 381 22.41 60.42 37.55
C LYS A 381 23.48 59.91 36.56
N GLY A 382 23.04 59.78 35.30
CA GLY A 382 23.78 60.31 34.14
C GLY A 382 23.65 59.51 32.83
N GLY A 383 23.16 60.14 31.76
CA GLY A 383 23.49 59.73 30.40
C GLY A 383 22.33 59.29 29.49
N LYS A 384 21.75 60.26 28.78
CA LYS A 384 20.89 60.03 27.60
C LYS A 384 21.78 59.63 26.40
N LYS A 385 21.23 58.78 25.53
CA LYS A 385 21.42 58.68 24.05
C LYS A 385 22.20 57.45 23.56
N GLY A 386 21.48 56.57 22.83
CA GLY A 386 22.09 55.47 22.07
C GLY A 386 21.11 54.46 21.48
N LYS A 387 20.02 54.90 20.84
CA LYS A 387 19.15 54.02 20.03
C LYS A 387 19.96 53.56 18.80
N LYS A 388 20.39 52.30 18.79
CA LYS A 388 20.85 51.63 17.55
C LYS A 388 20.28 50.21 17.53
N GLY A 389 19.16 50.07 16.82
CA GLY A 389 18.55 48.77 16.56
C GLY A 389 19.53 47.88 15.81
N LYS A 390 19.80 46.69 16.37
CA LYS A 390 20.47 45.61 15.66
C LYS A 390 19.39 44.69 15.12
N LYS A 391 19.01 45.00 13.88
CA LYS A 391 18.12 44.23 13.01
C LYS A 391 18.64 42.78 12.98
N GLY A 392 17.78 41.84 13.36
CA GLY A 392 18.04 40.41 13.27
C GLY A 392 18.48 40.04 11.86
N LYS A 393 19.63 39.37 11.76
CA LYS A 393 20.11 38.80 10.52
C LYS A 393 19.40 37.46 10.37
N LYS A 394 18.19 37.49 9.79
CA LYS A 394 17.48 36.29 9.33
C LYS A 394 18.43 35.54 8.39
N GLY A 395 18.97 34.42 8.84
CA GLY A 395 19.71 33.48 8.01
C GLY A 395 18.77 32.98 6.93
N LYS A 396 18.96 33.47 5.70
CA LYS A 396 18.29 32.94 4.51
C LYS A 396 18.85 31.54 4.29
N GLY A 397 18.16 30.55 4.84
CA GLY A 397 18.38 29.15 4.51
C GLY A 397 18.38 29.00 2.99
N LYS A 398 19.47 28.42 2.48
CA LYS A 398 19.72 28.17 1.07
C LYS A 398 18.72 27.10 0.62
N LYS A 399 17.52 27.52 0.21
CA LYS A 399 16.53 26.65 -0.42
C LYS A 399 17.24 26.05 -1.64
N LYS A 400 17.39 24.72 -1.66
CA LYS A 400 17.88 23.96 -2.81
C LYS A 400 17.17 24.53 -4.05
N LYS A 401 17.95 24.93 -5.04
CA LYS A 401 17.48 25.41 -6.33
C LYS A 401 16.91 24.20 -7.07
N GLY A 402 15.69 23.80 -6.70
CA GLY A 402 14.82 23.08 -7.60
C GLY A 402 14.53 23.98 -8.81
N GLU A 403 14.17 23.37 -9.92
CA GLU A 403 13.84 24.08 -11.15
C GLU A 403 12.95 25.29 -10.86
N LYS A 404 13.34 26.44 -11.40
CA LYS A 404 12.60 27.69 -11.24
C LYS A 404 11.28 27.49 -11.97
N ASP A 405 10.23 27.24 -11.20
CA ASP A 405 8.87 27.20 -11.72
C ASP A 405 8.63 28.47 -12.55
N LEU A 406 8.31 28.27 -13.83
CA LEU A 406 8.04 29.34 -14.79
C LEU A 406 6.57 29.76 -14.77
N THR A 407 5.73 29.09 -13.97
CA THR A 407 4.29 29.28 -13.85
C THR A 407 3.75 29.66 -12.45
N PRO A 408 4.52 30.33 -11.56
CA PRO A 408 4.11 30.54 -10.17
C PRO A 408 2.87 31.44 -10.02
N ASP A 409 2.54 32.23 -11.04
CA ASP A 409 1.40 33.15 -11.06
C ASP A 409 0.16 32.55 -11.76
N ARG A 410 0.22 31.30 -12.25
CA ARG A 410 -0.89 30.65 -12.98
C ARG A 410 -1.54 29.58 -12.12
N THR A 411 -2.87 29.51 -12.16
CA THR A 411 -3.62 28.45 -11.49
C THR A 411 -3.45 27.12 -12.22
N ILE A 412 -3.51 26.01 -11.49
CA ILE A 412 -3.47 24.66 -12.05
C ILE A 412 -4.56 24.48 -13.10
N GLU A 413 -5.73 25.07 -12.88
CA GLU A 413 -6.86 25.05 -13.82
C GLU A 413 -6.52 25.73 -15.16
N SER A 414 -5.88 26.91 -15.13
CA SER A 414 -5.45 27.60 -16.36
C SER A 414 -4.40 26.83 -17.13
N LEU A 415 -3.48 26.15 -16.43
CA LEU A 415 -2.48 25.29 -17.06
C LEU A 415 -3.11 24.03 -17.66
N TYR A 416 -4.05 23.40 -16.94
CA TYR A 416 -4.79 22.25 -17.43
C TYR A 416 -5.63 22.56 -18.65
N GLU A 417 -6.25 23.75 -18.70
CA GLU A 417 -6.97 24.23 -19.88
C GLU A 417 -6.02 24.36 -21.07
N GLU A 418 -4.90 25.07 -20.94
CA GLU A 418 -3.92 25.21 -22.03
C GLU A 418 -3.37 23.86 -22.51
N LEU A 419 -2.97 22.98 -21.57
CA LEU A 419 -2.44 21.65 -21.91
C LEU A 419 -3.47 20.73 -22.55
N ALA A 420 -4.75 20.85 -22.18
CA ALA A 420 -5.83 20.11 -22.83
C ALA A 420 -6.14 20.67 -24.22
N GLY A 421 -6.10 22.00 -24.39
CA GLY A 421 -6.29 22.68 -25.67
C GLY A 421 -5.20 22.34 -26.69
N GLU A 422 -3.95 22.25 -26.24
CA GLU A 422 -2.80 21.83 -27.07
C GLU A 422 -2.71 20.29 -27.26
N GLY A 423 -3.67 19.53 -26.74
CA GLY A 423 -3.72 18.06 -26.89
C GLY A 423 -2.67 17.29 -26.09
N VAL A 424 -1.90 17.95 -25.21
CA VAL A 424 -0.89 17.32 -24.36
C VAL A 424 -1.53 16.51 -23.24
N VAL A 425 -2.62 17.02 -22.67
CA VAL A 425 -3.43 16.31 -21.67
C VAL A 425 -4.71 15.82 -22.31
N MET A 426 -4.80 14.51 -22.50
CA MET A 426 -5.95 13.86 -23.11
C MET A 426 -6.58 12.82 -22.19
N LYS A 427 -7.85 12.52 -22.43
CA LYS A 427 -8.52 11.43 -21.71
C LYS A 427 -8.00 10.10 -22.23
N CYS A 428 -7.23 9.39 -21.41
CA CYS A 428 -6.73 8.07 -21.76
C CYS A 428 -7.87 7.02 -21.71
N PRO A 429 -8.05 6.18 -22.74
CA PRO A 429 -8.92 5.01 -22.65
C PRO A 429 -8.43 4.08 -21.53
N LYS A 430 -9.39 3.47 -20.81
CA LYS A 430 -9.09 2.56 -19.69
C LYS A 430 -8.94 1.14 -20.23
N TYR A 431 -7.71 0.63 -20.21
CA TYR A 431 -7.38 -0.75 -20.55
C TYR A 431 -6.79 -1.45 -19.33
N HIS A 432 -7.10 -2.73 -19.17
CA HIS A 432 -6.50 -3.56 -18.14
C HIS A 432 -5.48 -4.53 -18.76
N LEU A 433 -4.42 -4.87 -18.02
CA LEU A 433 -3.49 -5.92 -18.44
C LEU A 433 -4.15 -7.30 -18.61
N SER A 434 -5.30 -7.51 -17.95
CA SER A 434 -6.12 -8.71 -18.14
C SER A 434 -6.81 -8.76 -19.50
N ASP A 435 -6.97 -7.62 -20.17
CA ASP A 435 -7.59 -7.54 -21.50
C ASP A 435 -6.59 -7.95 -22.60
N TYR A 436 -5.31 -8.01 -22.26
CA TYR A 436 -4.25 -8.47 -23.15
C TYR A 436 -4.24 -10.00 -23.21
N ILE A 437 -4.65 -10.55 -24.35
CA ILE A 437 -4.69 -11.99 -24.59
C ILE A 437 -3.32 -12.43 -25.13
N GLY A 438 -2.66 -13.33 -24.42
CA GLY A 438 -1.37 -13.87 -24.80
C GLY A 438 -1.04 -15.14 -24.03
N ASP A 439 -0.10 -15.92 -24.56
CA ASP A 439 0.29 -17.21 -23.99
C ASP A 439 1.75 -17.23 -23.54
N PHE A 440 2.06 -18.17 -22.66
CA PHE A 440 3.40 -18.40 -22.11
C PHE A 440 4.27 -19.22 -23.07
N SER A 441 5.58 -18.97 -23.11
CA SER A 441 6.48 -19.80 -23.91
C SER A 441 6.89 -21.05 -23.12
N TYR A 442 6.35 -22.21 -23.51
CA TYR A 442 6.56 -23.49 -22.81
C TYR A 442 7.83 -24.25 -23.22
N LEU A 443 8.56 -23.77 -24.24
CA LEU A 443 9.74 -24.47 -24.80
C LEU A 443 10.93 -23.53 -25.02
N ALA A 444 10.88 -22.31 -24.49
CA ALA A 444 11.93 -21.33 -24.74
C ALA A 444 13.30 -21.78 -24.22
N THR A 445 13.38 -22.38 -23.03
CA THR A 445 14.65 -22.87 -22.50
C THR A 445 15.20 -24.01 -23.32
N THR A 446 14.32 -24.87 -23.85
CA THR A 446 14.72 -25.95 -24.78
C THR A 446 15.27 -25.36 -26.09
N LEU A 447 14.62 -24.34 -26.65
CA LEU A 447 15.09 -23.66 -27.86
C LEU A 447 16.46 -23.02 -27.65
N ARG A 448 16.72 -22.41 -26.49
CA ARG A 448 18.03 -21.85 -26.14
C ARG A 448 19.16 -22.88 -26.04
N GLN A 449 18.85 -24.16 -25.97
CA GLN A 449 19.85 -25.24 -25.98
C GLN A 449 20.12 -25.76 -27.39
N MET A 450 19.26 -25.46 -28.37
CA MET A 450 19.40 -25.91 -29.75
C MET A 450 20.32 -24.98 -30.56
N PRO A 451 21.14 -25.53 -31.48
CA PRO A 451 21.90 -24.73 -32.42
C PRO A 451 20.96 -24.01 -33.40
N ALA A 452 21.29 -22.78 -33.77
CA ALA A 452 20.54 -21.97 -34.72
C ALA A 452 20.55 -22.57 -36.14
N ASP A 453 21.68 -23.18 -36.53
CA ASP A 453 21.76 -24.05 -37.70
C ASP A 453 21.71 -25.52 -37.26
N PRO A 454 20.64 -26.27 -37.60
CA PRO A 454 20.51 -27.67 -37.23
C PRO A 454 21.59 -28.59 -37.84
N ASN A 455 22.31 -28.13 -38.87
CA ASN A 455 23.41 -28.90 -39.47
C ASN A 455 24.78 -28.57 -38.85
N ASN A 456 24.87 -27.56 -37.98
CA ASN A 456 26.10 -27.19 -37.31
C ASN A 456 26.29 -28.01 -36.04
N THR A 457 27.26 -28.94 -36.07
CA THR A 457 27.59 -29.83 -34.94
C THR A 457 28.65 -29.26 -34.00
N ASP A 458 29.08 -28.01 -34.18
CA ASP A 458 30.04 -27.38 -33.28
C ASP A 458 29.42 -27.16 -31.90
N LYS A 459 30.17 -27.48 -30.85
CA LYS A 459 29.74 -27.27 -29.46
C LYS A 459 29.57 -25.78 -29.12
N ASN A 460 30.22 -24.91 -29.89
CA ASN A 460 30.13 -23.46 -29.76
C ASN A 460 29.23 -22.82 -30.83
N ALA A 461 28.39 -23.61 -31.51
CA ALA A 461 27.43 -23.07 -32.47
C ALA A 461 26.53 -22.03 -31.81
N GLU A 462 26.18 -20.99 -32.57
CA GLU A 462 25.21 -19.99 -32.15
C GLU A 462 23.90 -20.69 -31.80
N LYS A 463 23.34 -20.35 -30.64
CA LYS A 463 22.10 -20.95 -30.12
C LYS A 463 20.90 -20.12 -30.53
N ILE A 464 19.73 -20.74 -30.61
CA ILE A 464 18.49 -20.00 -30.89
C ILE A 464 18.16 -19.13 -29.68
N GLU A 465 18.06 -17.81 -29.87
CA GLU A 465 17.45 -16.92 -28.88
C GLU A 465 15.97 -16.72 -29.26
N PRO A 466 15.01 -17.29 -28.50
CA PRO A 466 13.61 -17.15 -28.84
C PRO A 466 13.15 -15.71 -28.70
N MET A 467 12.14 -15.34 -29.49
CA MET A 467 11.44 -14.07 -29.29
C MET A 467 10.61 -14.15 -28.00
N PRO A 468 10.48 -13.04 -27.25
CA PRO A 468 9.69 -13.06 -26.04
C PRO A 468 8.21 -13.31 -26.34
N SER A 469 7.59 -14.15 -25.52
CA SER A 469 6.17 -14.44 -25.54
C SER A 469 5.36 -13.22 -25.09
N LEU A 470 4.07 -13.19 -25.44
CA LEU A 470 3.17 -12.14 -24.99
C LEU A 470 3.02 -12.09 -23.46
N ALA A 471 3.11 -13.25 -22.79
CA ALA A 471 3.12 -13.33 -21.33
C ALA A 471 4.38 -12.73 -20.72
N GLU A 472 5.54 -12.92 -21.36
CA GLU A 472 6.81 -12.30 -20.93
C GLU A 472 6.77 -10.78 -21.12
N ILE A 473 6.23 -10.29 -22.23
CA ILE A 473 6.00 -8.85 -22.45
C ILE A 473 5.08 -8.28 -21.35
N LYS A 474 3.96 -8.94 -21.06
CA LYS A 474 3.03 -8.54 -19.99
C LYS A 474 3.75 -8.48 -18.63
N ARG A 475 4.62 -9.45 -18.35
CA ARG A 475 5.41 -9.50 -17.11
C ARG A 475 6.42 -8.36 -17.03
N VAL A 476 7.19 -8.10 -18.10
CA VAL A 476 8.15 -6.99 -18.17
C VAL A 476 7.44 -5.65 -17.97
N VAL A 477 6.30 -5.42 -18.64
CA VAL A 477 5.49 -4.20 -18.42
C VAL A 477 5.04 -4.09 -16.96
N THR A 478 4.61 -5.20 -16.35
CA THR A 478 4.23 -5.21 -14.93
C THR A 478 5.40 -4.85 -14.02
N GLU A 479 6.57 -5.45 -14.25
CA GLU A 479 7.78 -5.29 -13.44
C GLU A 479 8.42 -3.89 -13.59
N HIS A 480 8.46 -3.34 -14.79
CA HIS A 480 9.16 -2.08 -15.09
C HIS A 480 8.25 -0.85 -15.11
N CYS A 481 6.99 -0.98 -15.51
CA CYS A 481 6.08 0.17 -15.64
C CYS A 481 5.11 0.29 -14.47
N ILE A 482 4.66 -0.83 -13.88
CA ILE A 482 3.58 -0.81 -12.88
C ILE A 482 4.11 -0.92 -11.45
N LEU A 483 4.88 -1.96 -11.14
CA LEU A 483 5.40 -2.16 -9.79
C LEU A 483 6.24 -1.00 -9.24
N PRO A 484 7.03 -0.26 -10.06
CA PRO A 484 7.79 0.89 -9.57
C PRO A 484 6.91 2.06 -9.13
N LEU A 485 5.68 2.19 -9.64
CA LEU A 485 4.71 3.19 -9.17
C LEU A 485 4.40 3.00 -7.68
N GLY A 486 4.44 1.76 -7.21
CA GLY A 486 4.31 1.42 -5.80
C GLY A 486 5.54 1.76 -4.94
N LYS A 487 6.74 1.91 -5.52
CA LYS A 487 7.99 2.24 -4.78
C LYS A 487 8.05 3.71 -4.36
N GLY A 488 7.55 4.63 -5.20
CA GLY A 488 7.58 6.08 -4.93
C GLY A 488 6.79 6.49 -3.68
N MET A 489 5.69 5.82 -3.38
CA MET A 489 4.88 6.09 -2.17
C MET A 489 5.56 5.67 -0.87
N ILE A 490 6.35 4.59 -0.88
CA ILE A 490 7.05 4.11 0.33
C ILE A 490 8.16 5.11 0.73
N LEU A 491 8.72 5.85 -0.23
CA LEU A 491 9.75 6.86 0.04
C LEU A 491 9.17 8.22 0.44
N LEU A 492 7.91 8.53 0.09
CA LEU A 492 7.25 9.79 0.47
C LEU A 492 6.73 9.80 1.91
N TYR A 493 6.60 8.64 2.56
CA TYR A 493 6.23 8.53 3.99
C TYR A 493 7.42 8.60 4.96
N ASN A 494 8.66 8.67 4.45
CA ASN A 494 9.89 8.80 5.25
C ASN A 494 10.60 10.15 5.00
N GLY A 495 9.84 11.20 4.67
CA GLY A 495 10.33 12.56 4.41
C GLY A 495 10.00 13.54 5.52
#